data_AF-A0A397TP05-F1
#
_entry.id   AF-A0A397TP05-F1
#
_cell.length_a   1.000
_cell.length_b   1.000
_cell.length_c   1.000
_cell.angle_alpha   90.00
_cell.angle_beta   90.00
_cell.angle_gamma   90.00
#
_symmetry.space_group_name_H-M   'P 1'
#
loop_
_entity.id
_entity.type
_entity.pdbx_description
1 polymer ?
#
loop_
_entity_poly.entity_id
_entity_poly.type
_entity_poly.pdbx_seq_one_letter_code
_entity_poly.pdbx_strand_id
1 'polypeptide(L)'
;MSSYISLENKSDIEVVSSVFISLLANQAELTSIPINTKEKLISSLLIDLDENGVQQKWNNNVRLLALQTLKILGRDANGCDLLFSDEGFKILLTHAKLQQSSETKSDTPVTQESLTCIANMLLLKECTRDLLYKYKGISSVCQLLKDNGISIKTQFLLSRILFLMTIKPQPVVQSLIDNLGIIDILHNSLNKLVDQLNSSLKEDTNSLPITRVMVLNEQLKLLFNLMMNDPEVERDNLVQGERKSVEVSNKDNVNKFENLLLPTLKILLKVPISTQLPLSPPHSHAIHALLNFPIEPYKSIWFPPSLSSKKEQYIICYNLIDTLKSIIYMVDPDKENVATGVVSKNDPDFDEIITPLVVLLRKIAEEDNNAKILIREELLPDNIDRSKPLEKGNSLSARLIRLMTSVMLPHLKNNVSELLFALCDQDANLFVHHVGYGNAAGFLLSKNIMISPSSSNTTYSDRPINPITGQYYDTELPSLSNMTDEEKEREAEKLFVLFERLKKTGVMDVVNPVEEAIKSGKIQEYKEKEDEKDD
;
A
#
# COMPACT_ATOMS: atom_id res chain seq x y z
N MET A 1 -2.29 17.49 39.42
CA MET A 1 -1.79 18.31 38.27
C MET A 1 -1.01 19.52 38.76
N SER A 2 -1.64 20.43 39.53
CA SER A 2 -0.90 21.39 40.37
C SER A 2 0.02 20.70 41.38
N SER A 3 -0.38 19.51 41.83
CA SER A 3 0.35 18.69 42.81
C SER A 3 1.82 18.45 42.49
N TYR A 4 2.21 18.18 41.24
CA TYR A 4 3.62 17.94 40.89
C TYR A 4 4.44 19.23 40.89
N ILE A 5 3.90 20.29 40.27
CA ILE A 5 4.56 21.60 40.19
C ILE A 5 4.75 22.18 41.60
N SER A 6 3.81 21.93 42.51
CA SER A 6 3.83 22.40 43.89
C SER A 6 4.59 21.50 44.87
N LEU A 7 5.28 20.44 44.43
CA LEU A 7 6.07 19.60 45.32
C LEU A 7 7.27 20.38 45.87
N GLU A 8 7.35 20.52 47.20
CA GLU A 8 8.49 21.16 47.89
C GLU A 8 9.75 20.30 47.80
N ASN A 9 9.62 18.97 47.95
CA ASN A 9 10.74 18.03 47.85
C ASN A 9 10.52 17.01 46.72
N LYS A 10 11.03 17.33 45.52
CA LYS A 10 11.00 16.44 44.36
C LYS A 10 12.06 15.34 44.38
N SER A 11 12.88 15.25 45.43
CA SER A 11 13.84 14.17 45.60
C SER A 11 13.27 12.96 46.35
N ASP A 12 12.10 13.11 46.96
CA ASP A 12 11.37 12.01 47.59
C ASP A 12 10.76 11.08 46.53
N ILE A 13 11.35 9.90 46.38
CA ILE A 13 10.99 8.90 45.36
C ILE A 13 9.55 8.41 45.54
N GLU A 14 9.08 8.21 46.77
CA GLU A 14 7.76 7.64 47.03
C GLU A 14 6.67 8.66 46.73
N VAL A 15 6.85 9.89 47.23
CA VAL A 15 5.94 11.00 46.96
C VAL A 15 5.86 11.28 45.47
N VAL A 16 7.00 11.42 44.79
CA VAL A 16 7.03 11.70 43.35
C VAL A 16 6.42 10.56 42.53
N SER A 17 6.71 9.30 42.88
CA SER A 17 6.10 8.14 42.21
C SER A 17 4.58 8.16 42.34
N SER A 18 4.05 8.42 43.54
CA SER A 18 2.61 8.45 43.78
C SER A 18 1.91 9.53 42.96
N VAL A 19 2.53 10.71 42.84
CA VAL A 19 2.01 11.82 42.03
C VAL A 19 1.99 11.45 40.55
N PHE A 20 3.06 10.87 40.01
CA PHE A 20 3.07 10.45 38.61
C PHE A 20 2.09 9.32 38.32
N ILE A 21 1.97 8.33 39.19
CA ILE A 21 1.00 7.25 39.03
C ILE A 21 -0.42 7.82 38.99
N SER A 22 -0.74 8.78 39.87
CA SER A 22 -2.03 9.49 39.85
C SER A 22 -2.26 10.27 38.55
N LEU A 23 -1.24 10.97 38.04
CA LEU A 23 -1.33 11.68 36.76
C LEU A 23 -1.57 10.73 35.59
N LEU A 24 -0.86 9.59 35.56
CA LEU A 24 -0.95 8.59 34.50
C LEU A 24 -2.24 7.76 34.56
N ALA A 25 -2.89 7.65 35.72
CA ALA A 25 -4.22 7.05 35.84
C ALA A 25 -5.29 7.92 35.16
N ASN A 26 -5.13 9.25 35.19
CA ASN A 26 -6.08 10.22 34.63
C ASN A 26 -5.62 10.78 33.26
N GLN A 27 -5.28 9.91 32.31
CA GLN A 27 -4.71 10.34 31.02
C GLN A 27 -5.60 11.32 30.24
N ALA A 28 -6.92 11.13 30.28
CA ALA A 28 -7.87 11.98 29.57
C ALA A 28 -7.84 13.44 30.07
N GLU A 29 -7.70 13.60 31.39
CA GLU A 29 -7.53 14.92 32.00
C GLU A 29 -6.17 15.51 31.60
N LEU A 30 -5.11 14.71 31.61
CA LEU A 30 -3.76 15.15 31.26
C LEU A 30 -3.67 15.66 29.80
N THR A 31 -4.46 15.10 28.89
CA THR A 31 -4.52 15.57 27.49
C THR A 31 -5.38 16.82 27.27
N SER A 32 -6.23 17.19 28.22
CA SER A 32 -7.20 18.29 28.09
C SER A 32 -6.87 19.52 28.96
N ILE A 33 -5.64 19.59 29.48
CA ILE A 33 -5.23 20.71 30.34
C ILE A 33 -5.06 22.04 29.58
N PRO A 34 -5.28 23.18 30.25
CA PRO A 34 -4.98 24.50 29.70
C PRO A 34 -3.50 24.62 29.30
N ILE A 35 -3.25 25.28 28.17
CA ILE A 35 -1.90 25.45 27.56
C ILE A 35 -0.87 25.99 28.57
N ASN A 36 -1.20 27.04 29.33
CA ASN A 36 -0.30 27.63 30.32
C ASN A 36 0.10 26.63 31.43
N THR A 37 -0.84 25.78 31.85
CA THR A 37 -0.56 24.72 32.85
C THR A 37 0.32 23.62 32.25
N LYS A 38 0.06 23.26 30.98
CA LYS A 38 0.87 22.30 30.21
C LYS A 38 2.32 22.77 30.08
N GLU A 39 2.53 24.02 29.68
CA GLU A 39 3.85 24.63 29.51
C GLU A 39 4.64 24.62 30.82
N LYS A 40 4.02 25.02 31.94
CA LYS A 40 4.65 24.98 33.27
C LYS A 40 5.00 23.56 33.71
N LEU A 41 4.10 22.60 33.46
CA LEU A 41 4.35 21.21 33.81
C LEU A 41 5.51 20.62 33.00
N ILE A 42 5.54 20.86 31.70
CA ILE A 42 6.63 20.43 30.81
C ILE A 42 7.95 21.09 31.22
N SER A 43 7.94 22.42 31.46
CA SER A 43 9.12 23.15 31.93
C SER A 43 9.68 22.54 33.21
N SER A 44 8.83 22.29 34.20
CA SER A 44 9.22 21.64 35.45
C SER A 44 9.80 20.25 35.20
N LEU A 45 9.15 19.42 34.39
CA LEU A 45 9.61 18.06 34.10
C LEU A 45 10.95 18.04 33.40
N LEU A 46 11.18 18.94 32.44
CA LEU A 46 12.45 19.03 31.73
C LEU A 46 13.58 19.47 32.66
N ILE A 47 13.36 20.47 33.52
CA ILE A 47 14.35 20.89 34.53
C ILE A 47 14.70 19.71 35.45
N ASP A 48 13.69 18.97 35.91
CA ASP A 48 13.90 17.85 36.83
C ASP A 48 14.58 16.64 36.13
N LEU A 49 14.28 16.42 34.85
CA LEU A 49 14.88 15.37 33.99
C LEU A 49 16.25 15.74 33.42
N ASP A 50 16.69 16.99 33.52
CA ASP A 50 18.01 17.39 33.01
C ASP A 50 19.15 16.57 33.64
N GLU A 51 20.30 16.51 32.96
CA GLU A 51 21.47 15.81 33.49
C GLU A 51 21.90 16.35 34.86
N ASN A 52 21.70 17.65 35.10
CA ASN A 52 21.95 18.32 36.39
C ASN A 52 20.69 18.42 37.28
N GLY A 53 19.57 17.86 36.83
CA GLY A 53 18.29 17.91 37.51
C GLY A 53 18.16 16.94 38.68
N VAL A 54 16.99 16.96 39.31
CA VAL A 54 16.66 16.10 40.46
C VAL A 54 16.65 14.61 40.08
N GLN A 55 16.56 14.27 38.79
CA GLN A 55 16.60 12.90 38.29
C GLN A 55 17.82 12.11 38.76
N GLN A 56 18.95 12.74 39.10
CA GLN A 56 20.11 12.05 39.65
C GLN A 56 19.78 11.27 40.94
N LYS A 57 18.80 11.76 41.71
CA LYS A 57 18.30 11.13 42.94
C LYS A 57 17.16 10.13 42.69
N TRP A 58 16.63 10.08 41.48
CA TRP A 58 15.53 9.18 41.12
C TRP A 58 16.02 7.77 40.83
N ASN A 59 15.15 6.79 41.04
CA ASN A 59 15.34 5.44 40.52
C ASN A 59 14.78 5.34 39.08
N ASN A 60 15.02 4.22 38.41
CA ASN A 60 14.55 4.03 37.04
C ASN A 60 13.03 4.02 36.90
N ASN A 61 12.30 3.66 37.97
CA ASN A 61 10.83 3.67 37.94
C ASN A 61 10.29 5.10 37.90
N VAL A 62 10.79 6.00 38.75
CA VAL A 62 10.40 7.42 38.72
C VAL A 62 10.77 8.07 37.40
N ARG A 63 11.98 7.81 36.87
CA ARG A 63 12.38 8.31 35.54
C ARG A 63 11.42 7.83 34.44
N LEU A 64 11.03 6.56 34.48
CA LEU A 64 10.08 6.00 33.53
C LEU A 64 8.71 6.69 33.62
N LEU A 65 8.17 6.86 34.83
CA LEU A 65 6.89 7.51 35.06
C LEU A 65 6.89 8.99 34.61
N ALA A 66 7.99 9.70 34.84
CA ALA A 66 8.18 11.07 34.37
C ALA A 66 8.18 11.13 32.83
N LEU A 67 8.91 10.24 32.16
CA LEU A 67 8.96 10.18 30.69
C LEU A 67 7.62 9.73 30.08
N GLN A 68 6.89 8.82 30.71
CA GLN A 68 5.54 8.43 30.30
C GLN A 68 4.56 9.61 30.38
N THR A 69 4.68 10.42 31.43
CA THR A 69 3.90 11.65 31.60
C THR A 69 4.25 12.62 30.48
N LEU A 70 5.54 12.82 30.20
CA LEU A 70 6.04 13.68 29.13
C LEU A 70 5.57 13.21 27.75
N LYS A 71 5.56 11.90 27.48
CA LYS A 71 5.04 11.32 26.24
C LYS A 71 3.57 11.69 26.02
N ILE A 72 2.73 11.57 27.05
CA ILE A 72 1.30 11.88 26.93
C ILE A 72 1.10 13.38 26.66
N LEU A 73 1.81 14.24 27.38
CA LEU A 73 1.79 15.69 27.16
C LEU A 73 2.27 16.06 25.76
N GLY A 74 3.30 15.38 25.26
CA GLY A 74 3.90 15.57 23.94
C GLY A 74 3.16 14.91 22.77
N ARG A 75 1.95 14.35 22.97
CA ARG A 75 1.11 13.82 21.88
C ARG A 75 0.58 14.91 20.95
N ASP A 76 0.45 16.13 21.46
CA ASP A 76 0.08 17.32 20.72
C ASP A 76 1.19 18.37 20.87
N ALA A 77 1.56 19.00 19.75
CA ALA A 77 2.59 20.03 19.68
C ALA A 77 2.18 21.33 20.39
N ASN A 78 0.88 21.60 20.55
CA ASN A 78 0.40 22.83 21.19
C ASN A 78 0.84 22.89 22.66
N GLY A 79 1.45 24.02 23.07
CA GLY A 79 1.95 24.23 24.43
C GLY A 79 3.16 23.37 24.82
N CYS A 80 3.86 22.80 23.84
CA CYS A 80 5.02 21.95 24.07
C CYS A 80 6.34 22.58 23.57
N ASP A 81 6.39 23.88 23.26
CA ASP A 81 7.54 24.46 22.55
C ASP A 81 8.89 24.22 23.24
N LEU A 82 8.92 24.21 24.58
CA LEU A 82 10.11 23.86 25.37
C LEU A 82 10.55 22.40 25.15
N LEU A 83 9.61 21.46 25.04
CA LEU A 83 9.92 20.05 24.74
C LEU A 83 10.57 19.92 23.36
N PHE A 84 10.01 20.61 22.36
CA PHE A 84 10.50 20.61 20.97
C PHE A 84 11.71 21.53 20.73
N SER A 85 12.23 22.18 21.77
CA SER A 85 13.42 23.03 21.70
C SER A 85 14.71 22.21 21.65
N ASP A 86 15.82 22.89 21.36
CA ASP A 86 17.17 22.30 21.38
C ASP A 86 17.52 21.66 22.74
N GLU A 87 17.15 22.32 23.85
CA GLU A 87 17.38 21.86 25.22
C GLU A 87 16.52 20.64 25.57
N GLY A 88 15.21 20.73 25.32
CA GLY A 88 14.27 19.62 25.57
C GLY A 88 14.63 18.36 24.78
N PHE A 89 15.04 18.54 23.51
CA PHE A 89 15.50 17.44 22.67
C PHE A 89 16.80 16.83 23.21
N LYS A 90 17.76 17.66 23.65
CA LYS A 90 19.03 17.19 24.24
C LYS A 90 18.80 16.32 25.48
N ILE A 91 17.90 16.74 26.38
CA ILE A 91 17.54 15.97 27.59
C ILE A 91 17.03 14.58 27.22
N LEU A 92 16.11 14.49 26.24
CA LEU A 92 15.58 13.21 25.78
C LEU A 92 16.65 12.32 25.13
N LEU A 93 17.60 12.90 24.38
CA LEU A 93 18.72 12.14 23.80
C LEU A 93 19.61 11.51 24.89
N THR A 94 19.82 12.21 26.01
CA THR A 94 20.58 11.69 27.16
C THR A 94 19.88 10.47 27.75
N HIS A 95 18.57 10.55 28.01
CA HIS A 95 17.79 9.42 28.56
C HIS A 95 17.59 8.27 27.56
N ALA A 96 17.57 8.57 26.26
CA ALA A 96 17.59 7.57 25.20
C ALA A 96 18.98 6.92 25.01
N LYS A 97 20.01 7.40 25.71
CA LYS A 97 21.43 6.99 25.58
C LYS A 97 21.98 7.15 24.15
N LEU A 98 21.51 8.15 23.39
CA LEU A 98 21.97 8.41 22.02
C LEU A 98 23.17 9.37 21.94
N GLN A 99 23.61 9.95 23.06
CA GLN A 99 24.77 10.87 23.12
C GLN A 99 26.06 10.26 23.69
N GLN A 100 25.97 9.10 24.38
CA GLN A 100 27.11 8.55 25.12
C GLN A 100 27.71 7.35 24.40
N SER A 101 29.04 7.38 24.20
CA SER A 101 29.88 6.23 23.84
C SER A 101 30.04 5.27 25.03
N SER A 102 28.92 4.77 25.58
CA SER A 102 28.90 3.95 26.79
C SER A 102 28.63 2.49 26.45
N GLU A 103 29.54 1.62 26.89
CA GLU A 103 29.56 0.15 26.76
C GLU A 103 28.37 -0.57 27.45
N THR A 104 27.38 0.15 27.99
CA THR A 104 26.29 -0.44 28.78
C THR A 104 24.99 -0.59 27.98
N LYS A 105 24.66 -1.86 27.71
CA LYS A 105 23.40 -2.36 27.11
C LYS A 105 22.22 -1.41 27.36
N SER A 106 21.74 -0.76 26.31
CA SER A 106 20.85 0.40 26.37
C SER A 106 19.37 0.07 26.15
N ASP A 107 18.95 -1.15 26.47
CA ASP A 107 17.56 -1.57 26.28
C ASP A 107 16.82 -1.69 27.61
N THR A 108 16.37 -0.55 28.10
CA THR A 108 15.59 -0.41 29.34
C THR A 108 14.22 0.24 29.06
N PRO A 109 13.24 0.11 29.95
CA PRO A 109 11.98 0.82 29.82
C PRO A 109 12.14 2.35 29.69
N VAL A 110 13.10 2.94 30.42
CA VAL A 110 13.40 4.39 30.39
C VAL A 110 13.90 4.82 29.01
N THR A 111 14.87 4.08 28.45
CA THR A 111 15.39 4.36 27.10
C THR A 111 14.32 4.19 26.04
N GLN A 112 13.47 3.16 26.14
CA GLN A 112 12.36 2.94 25.20
C GLN A 112 11.32 4.06 25.24
N GLU A 113 10.97 4.54 26.43
CA GLU A 113 10.02 5.63 26.59
C GLU A 113 10.60 6.94 26.02
N SER A 114 11.88 7.19 26.24
CA SER A 114 12.60 8.33 25.66
C SER A 114 12.64 8.29 24.14
N LEU A 115 12.94 7.13 23.55
CA LEU A 115 12.89 6.91 22.10
C LEU A 115 11.47 7.13 21.54
N THR A 116 10.44 6.78 22.31
CA THR A 116 9.04 7.03 21.93
C THR A 116 8.74 8.52 21.90
N CYS A 117 9.19 9.28 22.91
CA CYS A 117 9.09 10.75 22.90
C CYS A 117 9.80 11.35 21.68
N ILE A 118 11.04 10.92 21.40
CA ILE A 118 11.82 11.40 20.24
C ILE A 118 11.07 11.09 18.93
N ALA A 119 10.57 9.87 18.75
CA ALA A 119 9.82 9.50 17.55
C ALA A 119 8.57 10.38 17.36
N ASN A 120 7.83 10.67 18.43
CA ASN A 120 6.70 11.60 18.38
C ASN A 120 7.14 13.01 17.98
N MET A 121 8.29 13.48 18.48
CA MET A 121 8.80 14.80 18.14
C MET A 121 9.12 14.92 16.65
N LEU A 122 9.83 13.93 16.09
CA LEU A 122 10.21 13.86 14.68
C LEU A 122 9.00 13.75 13.74
N LEU A 123 7.92 13.15 14.23
CA LEU A 123 6.65 13.04 13.53
C LEU A 123 5.88 14.36 13.54
N LEU A 124 5.76 15.02 14.70
CA LEU A 124 4.93 16.20 14.91
C LEU A 124 5.58 17.51 14.44
N LYS A 125 6.90 17.67 14.60
CA LYS A 125 7.63 18.87 14.15
C LYS A 125 8.87 18.48 13.35
N GLU A 126 8.81 18.75 12.05
CA GLU A 126 9.89 18.42 11.11
C GLU A 126 11.25 19.04 11.47
N CYS A 127 11.29 20.25 12.04
CA CYS A 127 12.53 20.91 12.47
C CYS A 127 13.32 20.13 13.54
N THR A 128 12.68 19.21 14.28
CA THR A 128 13.40 18.37 15.25
C THR A 128 14.28 17.31 14.60
N ARG A 129 14.07 17.02 13.31
CA ARG A 129 14.96 16.13 12.52
C ARG A 129 16.36 16.74 12.40
N ASP A 130 16.44 18.05 12.22
CA ASP A 130 17.72 18.78 12.18
C ASP A 130 18.45 18.70 13.52
N LEU A 131 17.72 18.66 14.64
CA LEU A 131 18.31 18.46 15.97
C LEU A 131 18.93 17.07 16.10
N LEU A 132 18.26 16.01 15.66
CA LEU A 132 18.82 14.66 15.71
C LEU A 132 20.10 14.53 14.86
N TYR A 133 20.12 15.19 13.71
CA TYR A 133 21.31 15.29 12.86
C TYR A 133 22.44 16.07 13.56
N LYS A 134 22.14 17.27 14.08
CA LYS A 134 23.07 18.13 14.83
C LYS A 134 23.76 17.38 15.97
N TYR A 135 23.01 16.59 16.72
CA TYR A 135 23.53 15.84 17.87
C TYR A 135 24.13 14.47 17.53
N LYS A 136 24.35 14.17 16.23
CA LYS A 136 24.88 12.87 15.76
C LYS A 136 24.09 11.65 16.26
N GLY A 137 22.81 11.82 16.63
CA GLY A 137 22.01 10.75 17.22
C GLY A 137 21.76 9.60 16.24
N ILE A 138 21.82 9.89 14.94
CA ILE A 138 21.63 8.92 13.84
C ILE A 138 22.72 7.86 13.82
N SER A 139 23.98 8.25 14.06
CA SER A 139 25.09 7.32 14.17
C SER A 139 24.89 6.36 15.34
N SER A 140 24.44 6.89 16.49
CA SER A 140 24.12 6.10 17.68
C SER A 140 22.95 5.15 17.44
N VAL A 141 21.89 5.60 16.75
CA VAL A 141 20.76 4.75 16.36
C VAL A 141 21.23 3.56 15.50
N CYS A 142 22.10 3.81 14.52
CA CYS A 142 22.66 2.74 13.68
C CYS A 142 23.54 1.79 14.47
N GLN A 143 24.36 2.29 15.41
CA GLN A 143 25.17 1.44 16.29
C GLN A 143 24.30 0.55 17.18
N LEU A 144 23.22 1.08 17.74
CA LEU A 144 22.29 0.28 18.56
C LEU A 144 21.55 -0.78 17.75
N LEU A 145 21.16 -0.49 16.50
CA LEU A 145 20.54 -1.48 15.61
C LEU A 145 21.50 -2.61 15.20
N LYS A 146 22.82 -2.42 15.29
CA LYS A 146 23.81 -3.49 15.06
C LYS A 146 23.86 -4.49 16.23
N ASP A 147 23.41 -4.11 17.43
CA ASP A 147 23.39 -5.01 18.59
C ASP A 147 22.29 -6.08 18.41
N ASN A 148 22.67 -7.34 18.56
CA ASN A 148 21.75 -8.47 18.46
C ASN A 148 20.89 -8.69 19.71
N GLY A 149 21.23 -8.05 20.84
CA GLY A 149 20.61 -8.22 22.14
C GLY A 149 19.42 -7.30 22.43
N ILE A 150 19.09 -6.37 21.53
CA ILE A 150 17.97 -5.43 21.74
C ILE A 150 16.60 -6.08 21.49
N SER A 151 15.61 -5.70 22.29
CA SER A 151 14.22 -6.12 22.20
C SER A 151 13.54 -5.65 20.92
N ILE A 152 12.47 -6.36 20.56
CA ILE A 152 11.62 -6.05 19.40
C ILE A 152 11.08 -4.61 19.47
N LYS A 153 10.70 -4.15 20.67
CA LYS A 153 10.23 -2.77 20.90
C LYS A 153 11.30 -1.73 20.58
N THR A 154 12.54 -1.96 21.02
CA THR A 154 13.66 -1.04 20.74
C THR A 154 14.02 -1.06 19.26
N GLN A 155 14.05 -2.24 18.62
CA GLN A 155 14.23 -2.34 17.16
C GLN A 155 13.17 -1.56 16.39
N PHE A 156 11.89 -1.68 16.79
CA PHE A 156 10.78 -0.93 16.20
C PHE A 156 11.00 0.58 16.33
N LEU A 157 11.29 1.08 17.53
CA LEU A 157 11.46 2.51 17.79
C LEU A 157 12.65 3.10 17.02
N LEU A 158 13.79 2.40 17.00
CA LEU A 158 14.97 2.83 16.25
C LEU A 158 14.70 2.83 14.74
N SER A 159 14.04 1.79 14.21
CA SER A 159 13.65 1.73 12.80
C SER A 159 12.66 2.84 12.43
N ARG A 160 11.70 3.14 13.31
CA ARG A 160 10.75 4.25 13.16
C ARG A 160 11.46 5.60 13.13
N ILE A 161 12.44 5.84 14.01
CA ILE A 161 13.23 7.08 14.01
C ILE A 161 13.95 7.24 12.66
N LEU A 162 14.64 6.20 12.16
CA LEU A 162 15.31 6.27 10.87
C LEU A 162 14.34 6.46 9.70
N PHE A 163 13.17 5.81 9.73
CA PHE A 163 12.12 6.04 8.75
C PHE A 163 11.68 7.51 8.73
N LEU A 164 11.42 8.12 9.91
CA LEU A 164 11.01 9.53 10.01
C LEU A 164 12.11 10.49 9.51
N MET A 165 13.39 10.14 9.73
CA MET A 165 14.54 10.91 9.22
C MET A 165 14.71 10.84 7.70
N THR A 166 14.11 9.85 7.03
CA THR A 166 14.31 9.59 5.61
C THR A 166 13.08 9.92 4.76
N ILE A 167 12.03 10.52 5.33
CA ILE A 167 10.79 10.87 4.61
C ILE A 167 11.05 11.79 3.41
N LYS A 168 11.99 12.73 3.55
CA LYS A 168 12.35 13.68 2.49
C LYS A 168 13.82 13.50 2.08
N PRO A 169 14.19 13.89 0.85
CA PRO A 169 15.59 14.01 0.45
C PRO A 169 16.33 14.94 1.41
N GLN A 170 17.32 14.39 2.11
CA GLN A 170 18.13 15.12 3.09
C GLN A 170 19.56 14.56 3.09
N PRO A 171 20.58 15.34 3.48
CA PRO A 171 21.98 14.89 3.53
C PRO A 171 22.22 13.65 4.41
N VAL A 172 21.32 13.41 5.37
CA VAL A 172 21.32 12.21 6.20
C VAL A 172 21.20 10.92 5.38
N VAL A 173 20.44 10.92 4.28
CA VAL A 173 20.18 9.71 3.48
C VAL A 173 21.49 9.17 2.90
N GLN A 174 22.29 10.05 2.30
CA GLN A 174 23.62 9.70 1.79
C GLN A 174 24.52 9.17 2.91
N SER A 175 24.53 9.84 4.08
CA SER A 175 25.33 9.41 5.22
C SER A 175 24.92 8.03 5.75
N LEU A 176 23.62 7.71 5.75
CA LEU A 176 23.11 6.41 6.14
C LEU A 176 23.61 5.31 5.19
N ILE A 177 23.52 5.56 3.88
CA ILE A 177 23.91 4.64 2.81
C ILE A 177 25.42 4.41 2.82
N ASP A 178 26.22 5.47 2.75
CA ASP A 178 27.66 5.36 2.51
C ASP A 178 28.48 5.15 3.78
N ASN A 179 28.11 5.81 4.89
CA ASN A 179 28.99 5.93 6.05
C ASN A 179 28.56 5.08 7.26
N LEU A 180 27.26 4.86 7.44
CA LEU A 180 26.72 4.22 8.66
C LEU A 180 26.42 2.73 8.49
N GLY A 181 26.50 2.22 7.25
CA GLY A 181 26.28 0.81 6.93
C GLY A 181 24.84 0.37 7.18
N ILE A 182 23.86 1.23 6.90
CA ILE A 182 22.44 0.92 7.14
C ILE A 182 21.97 -0.28 6.32
N ILE A 183 22.54 -0.49 5.14
CA ILE A 183 22.19 -1.57 4.23
C ILE A 183 22.48 -2.93 4.87
N ASP A 184 23.66 -3.11 5.47
CA ASP A 184 24.03 -4.34 6.16
C ASP A 184 23.19 -4.58 7.41
N ILE A 185 22.85 -3.51 8.14
CA ILE A 185 21.95 -3.57 9.30
C ILE A 185 20.59 -4.11 8.87
N LEU A 186 20.01 -3.53 7.82
CA LEU A 186 18.73 -3.95 7.27
C LEU A 186 18.81 -5.39 6.75
N HIS A 187 19.86 -5.75 6.03
CA HIS A 187 20.04 -7.10 5.48
C HIS A 187 20.02 -8.17 6.59
N ASN A 188 20.79 -7.96 7.65
CA ASN A 188 20.85 -8.87 8.79
C ASN A 188 19.52 -8.92 9.55
N SER A 189 18.89 -7.76 9.77
CA SER A 189 17.63 -7.68 10.51
C SER A 189 16.47 -8.31 9.74
N LEU A 190 16.31 -8.02 8.45
CA LEU A 190 15.26 -8.57 7.59
C LEU A 190 15.38 -10.10 7.51
N ASN A 191 16.57 -10.65 7.25
CA ASN A 191 16.75 -12.10 7.22
C ASN A 191 16.35 -12.75 8.56
N LYS A 192 16.84 -12.20 9.68
CA LYS A 192 16.54 -12.71 11.02
C LYS A 192 15.03 -12.67 11.32
N LEU A 193 14.36 -11.55 11.03
CA LEU A 193 12.93 -11.39 11.29
C LEU A 193 12.09 -12.31 10.41
N VAL A 194 12.42 -12.44 9.13
CA VAL A 194 11.70 -13.34 8.21
C VAL A 194 11.87 -14.79 8.62
N ASP A 195 13.09 -15.25 8.91
CA ASP A 195 13.30 -16.64 9.33
C ASP A 195 12.62 -16.94 10.68
N GLN A 196 12.58 -15.98 11.61
CA GLN A 196 11.85 -16.12 12.87
C GLN A 196 10.34 -16.24 12.66
N LEU A 197 9.74 -15.42 11.78
CA LEU A 197 8.30 -15.46 11.47
C LEU A 197 7.86 -16.80 10.86
N ASN A 198 8.75 -17.49 10.15
CA ASN A 198 8.47 -18.82 9.60
C ASN A 198 8.57 -19.92 10.65
N SER A 199 9.47 -19.78 11.61
CA SER A 199 9.65 -20.75 12.70
C SER A 199 8.58 -20.64 13.79
N SER A 200 7.99 -19.45 13.96
CA SER A 200 6.92 -19.20 14.92
C SER A 200 5.59 -19.71 14.38
N LEU A 201 5.41 -21.03 14.37
CA LEU A 201 4.08 -21.63 14.39
C LEU A 201 3.41 -21.21 15.70
N LYS A 202 2.47 -20.25 15.62
CA LYS A 202 1.59 -19.82 16.73
C LYS A 202 2.26 -19.00 17.85
N GLU A 203 2.81 -17.83 17.54
CA GLU A 203 2.78 -16.77 18.56
C GLU A 203 1.38 -16.15 18.56
N ASP A 204 0.72 -16.09 19.72
CA ASP A 204 -0.47 -15.26 19.92
C ASP A 204 -0.08 -13.79 19.71
N THR A 205 -0.17 -13.34 18.45
CA THR A 205 0.15 -11.98 17.98
C THR A 205 -0.65 -10.90 18.71
N ASN A 206 -1.69 -11.29 19.46
CA ASN A 206 -2.58 -10.41 20.20
C ASN A 206 -2.10 -10.07 21.63
N SER A 207 -1.00 -10.68 22.12
CA SER A 207 -0.56 -10.50 23.52
C SER A 207 0.55 -9.45 23.73
N LEU A 208 1.29 -9.07 22.68
CA LEU A 208 2.40 -8.12 22.77
C LEU A 208 2.06 -6.81 22.04
N PRO A 209 2.35 -5.63 22.62
CA PRO A 209 2.01 -4.34 22.03
C PRO A 209 2.81 -4.01 20.76
N ILE A 210 3.96 -4.67 20.54
CA ILE A 210 4.78 -4.51 19.34
C ILE A 210 5.21 -5.90 18.87
N THR A 211 4.91 -6.21 17.60
CA THR A 211 5.22 -7.51 16.98
C THR A 211 6.42 -7.40 16.03
N ARG A 212 6.99 -8.56 15.65
CA ARG A 212 8.05 -8.64 14.65
C ARG A 212 7.62 -8.08 13.29
N VAL A 213 6.36 -8.27 12.92
CA VAL A 213 5.76 -7.71 11.69
C VAL A 213 5.79 -6.19 11.73
N MET A 214 5.55 -5.56 12.89
CA MET A 214 5.63 -4.10 13.01
C MET A 214 7.06 -3.57 12.80
N VAL A 215 8.09 -4.28 13.29
CA VAL A 215 9.49 -3.93 13.01
C VAL A 215 9.78 -4.03 11.51
N LEU A 216 9.34 -5.15 10.89
CA LEU A 216 9.50 -5.38 9.46
C LEU A 216 8.87 -4.26 8.63
N ASN A 217 7.68 -3.78 9.03
CA ASN A 217 7.00 -2.66 8.37
C ASN A 217 7.82 -1.36 8.42
N GLU A 218 8.41 -1.02 9.57
CA GLU A 218 9.27 0.16 9.68
C GLU A 218 10.53 0.05 8.82
N GLN A 219 11.14 -1.13 8.79
CA GLN A 219 12.35 -1.38 8.01
C GLN A 219 12.10 -1.38 6.50
N LEU A 220 10.97 -1.91 6.04
CA LEU A 220 10.58 -1.86 4.63
C LEU A 220 10.26 -0.44 4.17
N LYS A 221 9.58 0.35 5.01
CA LYS A 221 9.35 1.77 4.73
C LYS A 221 10.66 2.56 4.69
N LEU A 222 11.57 2.29 5.63
CA LEU A 222 12.92 2.86 5.60
C LEU A 222 13.66 2.47 4.32
N LEU A 223 13.66 1.19 3.95
CA LEU A 223 14.27 0.69 2.71
C LEU A 223 13.70 1.41 1.47
N PHE A 224 12.38 1.52 1.38
CA PHE A 224 11.72 2.28 0.32
C PHE A 224 12.23 3.72 0.27
N ASN A 225 12.23 4.43 1.41
CA ASN A 225 12.71 5.80 1.50
C ASN A 225 14.19 5.94 1.12
N LEU A 226 15.05 5.02 1.52
CA LEU A 226 16.48 5.04 1.17
C LEU A 226 16.66 4.92 -0.35
N MET A 227 15.97 3.99 -1.00
CA MET A 227 16.03 3.84 -2.46
C MET A 227 15.38 5.01 -3.22
N MET A 228 14.31 5.60 -2.66
CA MET A 228 13.58 6.73 -3.25
C MET A 228 14.22 8.09 -3.00
N ASN A 229 15.12 8.21 -2.04
CA ASN A 229 15.82 9.46 -1.73
C ASN A 229 17.34 9.35 -1.94
N ASP A 230 17.81 8.24 -2.54
CA ASP A 230 19.19 8.11 -3.01
C ASP A 230 19.47 9.18 -4.09
N PRO A 231 20.42 10.11 -3.88
CA PRO A 231 20.74 11.17 -4.82
C PRO A 231 21.53 10.70 -6.05
N GLU A 232 22.08 9.48 -6.04
CA GLU A 232 22.87 8.94 -7.16
C GLU A 232 22.04 8.13 -8.17
N VAL A 233 20.75 7.91 -7.88
CA VAL A 233 19.81 7.23 -8.78
C VAL A 233 19.06 8.29 -9.59
N GLU A 234 19.42 8.46 -10.86
CA GLU A 234 18.59 9.19 -11.82
C GLU A 234 17.28 8.43 -12.03
N ARG A 235 16.15 9.09 -11.77
CA ARG A 235 14.82 8.49 -11.96
C ARG A 235 14.19 9.04 -13.23
N ASP A 236 13.96 8.16 -14.20
CA ASP A 236 13.01 8.44 -15.27
C ASP A 236 11.63 8.67 -14.64
N ASN A 237 11.10 9.88 -14.78
CA ASN A 237 9.74 10.19 -14.35
C ASN A 237 8.77 9.28 -15.12
N LEU A 238 8.20 8.28 -14.46
CA LEU A 238 7.18 7.35 -15.00
C LEU A 238 5.87 8.03 -15.46
N VAL A 239 5.81 9.36 -15.54
CA VAL A 239 4.59 10.14 -15.85
C VAL A 239 4.61 10.76 -17.26
N GLN A 240 5.74 10.78 -17.98
CA GLN A 240 5.75 11.25 -19.37
C GLN A 240 6.59 10.33 -20.24
N GLY A 241 5.93 9.72 -21.24
CA GLY A 241 6.45 8.65 -22.09
C GLY A 241 7.53 9.06 -23.08
N GLU A 242 8.65 9.60 -22.62
CA GLU A 242 9.85 9.75 -23.42
C GLU A 242 11.00 8.96 -22.78
N ARG A 243 11.22 7.74 -23.30
CA ARG A 243 12.45 6.97 -23.06
C ARG A 243 13.62 7.76 -23.66
N LYS A 244 14.39 8.47 -22.84
CA LYS A 244 15.76 8.83 -23.24
C LYS A 244 16.62 7.60 -23.01
N SER A 245 17.19 7.09 -24.10
CA SER A 245 18.22 6.06 -24.09
C SER A 245 19.38 6.50 -23.20
N VAL A 246 19.56 5.84 -22.06
CA VAL A 246 20.70 6.06 -21.16
C VAL A 246 21.90 5.28 -21.71
N GLU A 247 22.87 6.01 -22.25
CA GLU A 247 24.22 5.51 -22.49
C GLU A 247 24.96 5.34 -21.14
N VAL A 248 25.19 4.07 -20.78
CA VAL A 248 26.36 3.51 -20.09
C VAL A 248 27.24 4.49 -19.29
N SER A 249 26.94 4.70 -18.00
CA SER A 249 27.97 5.12 -17.01
C SER A 249 27.69 4.74 -15.54
N ASN A 250 26.87 3.72 -15.23
CA ASN A 250 26.50 3.40 -13.82
C ASN A 250 26.68 1.91 -13.46
N LYS A 251 27.84 1.30 -13.71
CA LYS A 251 28.07 -0.11 -13.28
C LYS A 251 28.24 -0.29 -11.77
N ASP A 252 28.62 0.75 -11.03
CA ASP A 252 28.84 0.65 -9.57
C ASP A 252 27.57 0.96 -8.74
N ASN A 253 26.64 1.76 -9.25
CA ASN A 253 25.40 2.14 -8.52
C ASN A 253 24.34 1.02 -8.52
N VAL A 254 24.44 0.06 -9.44
CA VAL A 254 23.52 -1.07 -9.54
C VAL A 254 23.75 -2.11 -8.46
N ASN A 255 24.63 -1.92 -7.47
CA ASN A 255 24.94 -2.99 -6.48
C ASN A 255 24.68 -2.63 -5.02
N LYS A 256 24.35 -1.38 -4.67
CA LYS A 256 24.29 -0.96 -3.26
C LYS A 256 23.22 -1.72 -2.45
N PHE A 257 22.04 -1.90 -3.02
CA PHE A 257 20.91 -2.54 -2.33
C PHE A 257 20.70 -4.01 -2.70
N GLU A 258 21.53 -4.59 -3.59
CA GLU A 258 21.36 -5.94 -4.15
C GLU A 258 21.11 -7.00 -3.06
N ASN A 259 21.88 -6.95 -1.98
CA ASN A 259 21.77 -7.92 -0.88
C ASN A 259 20.42 -7.85 -0.14
N LEU A 260 19.65 -6.77 -0.26
CA LEU A 260 18.33 -6.61 0.36
C LEU A 260 17.20 -7.20 -0.50
N LEU A 261 17.42 -7.42 -1.79
CA LEU A 261 16.42 -7.98 -2.70
C LEU A 261 15.94 -9.35 -2.22
N LEU A 262 16.86 -10.28 -1.96
CA LEU A 262 16.50 -11.65 -1.54
C LEU A 262 15.71 -11.67 -0.21
N PRO A 263 16.15 -10.98 0.88
CA PRO A 263 15.35 -10.83 2.09
C PRO A 263 13.95 -10.29 1.84
N THR A 264 13.81 -9.28 0.97
CA THR A 264 12.50 -8.70 0.65
C THR A 264 11.61 -9.67 -0.13
N LEU A 265 12.16 -10.42 -1.10
CA LEU A 265 11.43 -11.47 -1.81
C LEU A 265 10.98 -12.60 -0.87
N LYS A 266 11.82 -12.99 0.10
CA LYS A 266 11.45 -14.01 1.11
C LYS A 266 10.21 -13.62 1.91
N ILE A 267 9.89 -12.34 2.06
CA ILE A 267 8.66 -11.89 2.73
C ILE A 267 7.44 -12.37 1.95
N LEU A 268 7.44 -12.19 0.63
CA LEU A 268 6.34 -12.63 -0.25
C LEU A 268 6.24 -14.15 -0.39
N LEU A 269 7.34 -14.87 -0.14
CA LEU A 269 7.40 -16.33 -0.27
C LEU A 269 7.07 -17.06 1.02
N LYS A 270 7.51 -16.53 2.16
CA LYS A 270 7.48 -17.27 3.42
C LYS A 270 6.46 -16.71 4.43
N VAL A 271 6.20 -15.40 4.44
CA VAL A 271 5.25 -14.80 5.39
C VAL A 271 3.81 -15.07 4.93
N PRO A 272 2.95 -15.67 5.77
CA PRO A 272 1.59 -16.03 5.38
C PRO A 272 0.76 -14.80 5.03
N ILE A 273 0.03 -14.90 3.92
CA ILE A 273 -0.87 -13.84 3.43
C ILE A 273 -2.18 -13.89 4.25
N SER A 274 -2.68 -12.73 4.66
CA SER A 274 -3.98 -12.63 5.32
C SER A 274 -5.12 -12.96 4.35
N THR A 275 -6.01 -13.86 4.75
CA THR A 275 -7.18 -14.23 3.95
C THR A 275 -8.24 -13.13 3.88
N GLN A 276 -8.22 -12.17 4.82
CA GLN A 276 -9.16 -11.06 4.86
C GLN A 276 -8.65 -9.83 4.10
N LEU A 277 -7.34 -9.57 4.13
CA LEU A 277 -6.71 -8.41 3.50
C LEU A 277 -5.35 -8.83 2.93
N PRO A 278 -5.29 -9.39 1.70
CA PRO A 278 -4.07 -9.99 1.17
C PRO A 278 -2.87 -9.03 1.02
N LEU A 279 -3.11 -7.72 0.89
CA LEU A 279 -2.08 -6.68 0.82
C LEU A 279 -1.88 -5.90 2.13
N SER A 280 -2.34 -6.43 3.27
CA SER A 280 -1.97 -5.81 4.54
C SER A 280 -0.44 -5.85 4.75
N PRO A 281 0.14 -4.86 5.46
CA PRO A 281 1.54 -4.92 5.83
C PRO A 281 1.87 -6.25 6.56
N PRO A 282 2.95 -6.95 6.19
CA PRO A 282 4.15 -6.42 5.52
C PRO A 282 4.17 -6.53 3.99
N HIS A 283 3.21 -7.24 3.37
CA HIS A 283 3.25 -7.54 1.93
C HIS A 283 3.17 -6.29 1.05
N SER A 284 2.30 -5.33 1.40
CA SER A 284 2.23 -4.04 0.67
C SER A 284 3.55 -3.27 0.71
N HIS A 285 4.16 -3.12 1.89
CA HIS A 285 5.45 -2.44 2.01
C HIS A 285 6.58 -3.18 1.30
N ALA A 286 6.54 -4.52 1.27
CA ALA A 286 7.50 -5.31 0.50
C ALA A 286 7.35 -5.05 -1.01
N ILE A 287 6.13 -5.02 -1.53
CA ILE A 287 5.85 -4.68 -2.94
C ILE A 287 6.35 -3.27 -3.27
N HIS A 288 6.08 -2.27 -2.41
CA HIS A 288 6.59 -0.92 -2.60
C HIS A 288 8.13 -0.87 -2.67
N ALA A 289 8.82 -1.60 -1.79
CA ALA A 289 10.28 -1.69 -1.85
C ALA A 289 10.74 -2.39 -3.14
N LEU A 290 10.09 -3.48 -3.54
CA LEU A 290 10.41 -4.27 -4.74
C LEU A 290 10.28 -3.47 -6.05
N LEU A 291 9.35 -2.51 -6.13
CA LEU A 291 9.22 -1.61 -7.28
C LEU A 291 10.51 -0.85 -7.60
N ASN A 292 11.37 -0.64 -6.61
CA ASN A 292 12.62 0.11 -6.78
C ASN A 292 13.81 -0.77 -7.18
N PHE A 293 13.67 -2.10 -7.14
CA PHE A 293 14.72 -3.00 -7.61
C PHE A 293 14.58 -3.25 -9.11
N PRO A 294 15.61 -3.00 -9.93
CA PRO A 294 15.59 -3.42 -11.33
C PRO A 294 15.56 -4.96 -11.42
N ILE A 295 15.02 -5.50 -12.51
CA ILE A 295 14.78 -6.94 -12.67
C ILE A 295 15.86 -7.53 -13.55
N GLU A 296 16.16 -6.91 -14.70
CA GLU A 296 17.16 -7.43 -15.64
C GLU A 296 18.55 -7.64 -15.01
N PRO A 297 19.13 -6.68 -14.25
CA PRO A 297 20.44 -6.87 -13.61
C PRO A 297 20.46 -7.93 -12.51
N TYR A 298 19.34 -8.14 -11.82
CA TYR A 298 19.21 -9.06 -10.69
C TYR A 298 18.40 -10.31 -11.02
N LYS A 299 18.32 -10.66 -12.31
CA LYS A 299 17.48 -11.75 -12.81
C LYS A 299 17.73 -13.08 -12.10
N SER A 300 18.97 -13.38 -11.74
CA SER A 300 19.35 -14.59 -11.00
C SER A 300 18.80 -14.65 -9.57
N ILE A 301 18.50 -13.50 -8.95
CA ILE A 301 17.91 -13.40 -7.62
C ILE A 301 16.38 -13.45 -7.72
N TRP A 302 15.80 -12.73 -8.68
CA TRP A 302 14.36 -12.77 -8.96
C TRP A 302 13.89 -14.15 -9.40
N PHE A 303 14.63 -14.78 -10.30
CA PHE A 303 14.31 -16.06 -10.94
C PHE A 303 15.51 -17.01 -10.89
N PRO A 304 15.76 -17.70 -9.76
CA PRO A 304 16.96 -18.52 -9.58
C PRO A 304 17.02 -19.69 -10.58
N PRO A 305 18.02 -19.72 -11.49
CA PRO A 305 18.08 -20.74 -12.55
C PRO A 305 18.43 -22.14 -12.02
N SER A 306 18.90 -22.23 -10.77
CA SER A 306 19.22 -23.50 -10.10
C SER A 306 18.00 -24.33 -9.73
N LEU A 307 16.79 -23.77 -9.79
CA LEU A 307 15.55 -24.49 -9.47
C LEU A 307 15.10 -25.36 -10.64
N SER A 308 14.68 -26.59 -10.33
CA SER A 308 14.45 -27.65 -11.31
C SER A 308 13.24 -27.40 -12.22
N SER A 309 12.18 -26.77 -11.71
CA SER A 309 10.97 -26.50 -12.48
C SER A 309 10.79 -25.02 -12.82
N LYS A 310 10.23 -24.72 -14.00
CA LYS A 310 9.84 -23.35 -14.37
C LYS A 310 8.89 -22.74 -13.33
N LYS A 311 8.01 -23.54 -12.73
CA LYS A 311 7.07 -23.06 -11.71
C LYS A 311 7.79 -22.55 -10.44
N GLU A 312 8.84 -23.26 -10.00
CA GLU A 312 9.65 -22.83 -8.86
C GLU A 312 10.51 -21.60 -9.20
N GLN A 313 11.05 -21.53 -10.42
CA GLN A 313 11.84 -20.38 -10.87
C GLN A 313 11.04 -19.07 -10.84
N TYR A 314 9.77 -19.11 -11.25
CA TYR A 314 8.89 -17.94 -11.33
C TYR A 314 7.82 -17.90 -10.22
N ILE A 315 8.09 -18.54 -9.07
CA ILE A 315 7.14 -18.64 -7.95
C ILE A 315 6.65 -17.26 -7.47
N ILE A 316 7.50 -16.23 -7.54
CA ILE A 316 7.11 -14.85 -7.21
C ILE A 316 5.99 -14.36 -8.13
N CYS A 317 6.05 -14.64 -9.44
CA CYS A 317 5.01 -14.25 -10.38
C CYS A 317 3.68 -14.90 -10.02
N TYR A 318 3.69 -16.21 -9.73
CA TYR A 318 2.49 -16.93 -9.30
C TYR A 318 1.91 -16.37 -8.00
N ASN A 319 2.73 -16.12 -6.98
CA ASN A 319 2.25 -15.55 -5.72
C ASN A 319 1.63 -14.15 -5.91
N LEU A 320 2.23 -13.31 -6.75
CA LEU A 320 1.69 -11.97 -7.08
C LEU A 320 0.37 -12.08 -7.84
N ILE A 321 0.27 -12.99 -8.81
CA ILE A 321 -0.97 -13.26 -9.56
C ILE A 321 -2.05 -13.82 -8.63
N ASP A 322 -1.74 -14.77 -7.77
CA ASP A 322 -2.70 -15.35 -6.81
C ASP A 322 -3.19 -14.30 -5.80
N THR A 323 -2.31 -13.38 -5.39
CA THR A 323 -2.68 -12.23 -4.54
C THR A 323 -3.63 -11.30 -5.29
N LEU A 324 -3.29 -10.90 -6.52
CA LEU A 324 -4.13 -10.06 -7.37
C LEU A 324 -5.51 -10.72 -7.59
N LYS A 325 -5.50 -12.01 -7.92
CA LYS A 325 -6.68 -12.83 -8.12
C LYS A 325 -7.57 -12.80 -6.89
N SER A 326 -7.02 -13.12 -5.72
CA SER A 326 -7.75 -13.14 -4.45
C SER A 326 -8.46 -11.82 -4.20
N ILE A 327 -7.77 -10.70 -4.40
CA ILE A 327 -8.32 -9.36 -4.18
C ILE A 327 -9.42 -9.01 -5.19
N ILE A 328 -9.20 -9.28 -6.49
CA ILE A 328 -10.20 -9.01 -7.53
C ILE A 328 -11.47 -9.85 -7.31
N TYR A 329 -11.33 -11.09 -6.85
CA TYR A 329 -12.49 -11.93 -6.50
C TYR A 329 -13.22 -11.45 -5.26
N MET A 330 -12.53 -10.82 -4.30
CA MET A 330 -13.18 -10.18 -3.14
C MET A 330 -13.98 -8.93 -3.55
N VAL A 331 -13.54 -8.21 -4.58
CA VAL A 331 -14.10 -6.89 -4.98
C VAL A 331 -15.12 -6.97 -6.12
N ASP A 332 -15.57 -8.18 -6.46
CA ASP A 332 -16.51 -8.45 -7.56
C ASP A 332 -17.62 -7.39 -7.72
N PRO A 333 -17.63 -6.59 -8.79
CA PRO A 333 -18.62 -5.54 -9.01
C PRO A 333 -20.06 -6.06 -9.04
N ASP A 334 -20.28 -7.30 -9.51
CA ASP A 334 -21.61 -7.88 -9.71
C ASP A 334 -22.25 -8.43 -8.42
N LYS A 335 -21.46 -8.57 -7.34
CA LYS A 335 -21.97 -8.96 -6.03
C LYS A 335 -22.10 -7.72 -5.15
N GLU A 336 -23.33 -7.36 -4.82
CA GLU A 336 -23.61 -6.50 -3.66
C GLU A 336 -23.09 -7.21 -2.41
N ASN A 337 -21.82 -6.97 -2.05
CA ASN A 337 -21.26 -7.45 -0.78
C ASN A 337 -21.86 -6.61 0.36
N VAL A 338 -23.06 -7.01 0.80
CA VAL A 338 -23.80 -6.39 1.92
C VAL A 338 -23.36 -6.95 3.30
N ALA A 339 -22.41 -7.90 3.39
CA ALA A 339 -22.29 -8.68 4.63
C ALA A 339 -20.90 -8.86 5.28
N THR A 340 -19.82 -8.25 4.77
CA THR A 340 -18.55 -8.27 5.51
C THR A 340 -17.88 -6.92 5.39
N GLY A 341 -17.67 -6.23 6.52
CA GLY A 341 -17.02 -4.91 6.62
C GLY A 341 -15.54 -4.90 6.24
N VAL A 342 -15.19 -5.57 5.15
CA VAL A 342 -13.85 -5.72 4.60
C VAL A 342 -13.85 -4.96 3.29
N VAL A 343 -13.50 -3.68 3.39
CA VAL A 343 -13.30 -2.70 2.31
C VAL A 343 -14.54 -2.45 1.46
N SER A 344 -15.23 -1.34 1.76
CA SER A 344 -16.27 -0.81 0.89
C SER A 344 -15.64 -0.50 -0.48
N LYS A 345 -16.28 -0.89 -1.58
CA LYS A 345 -15.84 -0.64 -2.98
C LYS A 345 -15.54 0.84 -3.30
N ASN A 346 -15.92 1.74 -2.39
CA ASN A 346 -15.84 3.19 -2.49
C ASN A 346 -14.76 3.80 -1.58
N ASP A 347 -13.87 3.00 -0.98
CA ASP A 347 -12.77 3.54 -0.19
C ASP A 347 -11.63 3.95 -1.13
N PRO A 348 -11.26 5.25 -1.25
CA PRO A 348 -10.17 5.71 -2.11
C PRO A 348 -8.84 5.00 -1.80
N ASP A 349 -8.67 4.54 -0.56
CA ASP A 349 -7.52 3.75 -0.13
C ASP A 349 -7.36 2.43 -0.93
N PHE A 350 -8.44 1.82 -1.40
CA PHE A 350 -8.37 0.52 -2.10
C PHE A 350 -7.70 0.63 -3.48
N ASP A 351 -8.03 1.68 -4.24
CA ASP A 351 -7.47 1.94 -5.56
C ASP A 351 -5.95 2.16 -5.47
N GLU A 352 -5.50 2.85 -4.42
CA GLU A 352 -4.10 3.11 -4.14
C GLU A 352 -3.34 1.87 -3.63
N ILE A 353 -3.95 1.04 -2.78
CA ILE A 353 -3.28 -0.13 -2.17
C ILE A 353 -2.90 -1.20 -3.21
N ILE A 354 -3.73 -1.42 -4.23
CA ILE A 354 -3.53 -2.53 -5.20
C ILE A 354 -2.65 -2.10 -6.37
N THR A 355 -2.72 -0.82 -6.74
CA THR A 355 -1.98 -0.28 -7.88
C THR A 355 -0.49 -0.69 -7.88
N PRO A 356 0.27 -0.61 -6.77
CA PRO A 356 1.66 -1.06 -6.69
C PRO A 356 1.90 -2.53 -7.10
N LEU A 357 0.95 -3.43 -6.78
CA LEU A 357 1.03 -4.84 -7.16
C LEU A 357 0.94 -5.01 -8.68
N VAL A 358 0.00 -4.30 -9.32
CA VAL A 358 -0.19 -4.32 -10.77
C VAL A 358 1.01 -3.71 -11.48
N VAL A 359 1.55 -2.60 -10.96
CA VAL A 359 2.77 -1.98 -11.49
C VAL A 359 3.96 -2.92 -11.39
N LEU A 360 4.11 -3.65 -10.28
CA LEU A 360 5.20 -4.62 -10.12
C LEU A 360 5.09 -5.77 -11.12
N LEU A 361 3.90 -6.33 -11.32
CA LEU A 361 3.65 -7.34 -12.34
C LEU A 361 3.98 -6.83 -13.75
N ARG A 362 3.61 -5.58 -14.07
CA ARG A 362 3.94 -4.96 -15.35
C ARG A 362 5.45 -4.83 -15.52
N LYS A 363 6.14 -4.30 -14.51
CA LYS A 363 7.60 -4.17 -14.52
C LYS A 363 8.29 -5.51 -14.77
N ILE A 364 7.85 -6.56 -14.07
CA ILE A 364 8.34 -7.95 -14.28
C ILE A 364 8.13 -8.40 -15.72
N ALA A 365 6.93 -8.18 -16.27
CA ALA A 365 6.62 -8.55 -17.66
C ALA A 365 7.43 -7.75 -18.69
N GLU A 366 7.76 -6.49 -18.42
CA GLU A 366 8.54 -5.65 -19.35
C GLU A 366 10.03 -6.00 -19.36
N GLU A 367 10.60 -6.40 -18.23
CA GLU A 367 12.03 -6.67 -18.07
C GLU A 367 12.42 -8.16 -18.22
N ASP A 368 11.47 -9.11 -18.18
CA ASP A 368 11.73 -10.52 -18.45
C ASP A 368 10.69 -11.21 -19.35
N ASN A 369 11.15 -11.71 -20.51
CA ASN A 369 10.29 -12.34 -21.51
C ASN A 369 9.64 -13.66 -21.04
N ASN A 370 10.33 -14.46 -20.21
CA ASN A 370 9.74 -15.71 -19.72
C ASN A 370 8.64 -15.45 -18.70
N ALA A 371 8.86 -14.50 -17.79
CA ALA A 371 7.87 -14.02 -16.86
C ALA A 371 6.69 -13.38 -17.61
N LYS A 372 6.93 -12.61 -18.67
CA LYS A 372 5.87 -12.06 -19.54
C LYS A 372 4.97 -13.16 -20.11
N ILE A 373 5.56 -14.22 -20.70
CA ILE A 373 4.79 -15.34 -21.26
C ILE A 373 3.94 -16.00 -20.18
N LEU A 374 4.52 -16.27 -19.01
CA LEU A 374 3.81 -16.89 -17.89
C LEU A 374 2.66 -16.01 -17.37
N ILE A 375 2.93 -14.72 -17.14
CA ILE A 375 1.92 -13.76 -16.68
C ILE A 375 0.80 -13.65 -17.74
N ARG A 376 1.15 -13.65 -19.03
CA ARG A 376 0.17 -13.65 -20.11
C ARG A 376 -0.68 -14.92 -20.11
N GLU A 377 -0.10 -16.11 -19.96
CA GLU A 377 -0.83 -17.37 -19.90
C GLU A 377 -1.89 -17.38 -18.77
N GLU A 378 -1.59 -16.75 -17.63
CA GLU A 378 -2.51 -16.67 -16.48
C GLU A 378 -3.55 -15.53 -16.60
N LEU A 379 -3.17 -14.36 -17.13
CA LEU A 379 -4.03 -13.18 -17.18
C LEU A 379 -4.82 -13.04 -18.50
N LEU A 380 -4.24 -13.44 -19.63
CA LEU A 380 -4.80 -13.38 -20.99
C LEU A 380 -4.55 -14.71 -21.75
N PRO A 381 -5.16 -15.83 -21.31
CA PRO A 381 -5.00 -17.11 -22.00
C PRO A 381 -5.59 -17.04 -23.42
N ASP A 382 -5.00 -17.76 -24.38
CA ASP A 382 -5.54 -17.78 -25.75
C ASP A 382 -6.89 -18.56 -25.83
N ASN A 383 -7.09 -19.54 -24.93
CA ASN A 383 -8.27 -20.39 -24.87
C ASN A 383 -9.35 -19.83 -23.93
N ILE A 384 -9.94 -18.69 -24.29
CA ILE A 384 -11.04 -18.07 -23.52
C ILE A 384 -12.41 -18.51 -24.08
N ASP A 385 -13.38 -18.66 -23.18
CA ASP A 385 -14.79 -18.83 -23.55
C ASP A 385 -15.32 -17.54 -24.21
N ARG A 386 -15.49 -17.60 -25.54
CA ARG A 386 -16.04 -16.51 -26.38
C ARG A 386 -17.53 -16.71 -26.68
N SER A 387 -18.25 -17.52 -25.91
CA SER A 387 -19.72 -17.68 -26.03
C SER A 387 -20.50 -16.45 -25.55
N LYS A 388 -19.85 -15.58 -24.79
CA LYS A 388 -20.38 -14.32 -24.27
C LYS A 388 -19.34 -13.22 -24.50
N PRO A 389 -19.73 -11.94 -24.38
CA PRO A 389 -18.77 -10.85 -24.36
C PRO A 389 -17.70 -11.08 -23.29
N LEU A 390 -16.45 -10.77 -23.62
CA LEU A 390 -15.28 -11.12 -22.80
C LEU A 390 -15.36 -10.54 -21.39
N GLU A 391 -15.97 -9.37 -21.23
CA GLU A 391 -16.15 -8.71 -19.93
C GLU A 391 -17.17 -9.43 -19.03
N LYS A 392 -18.10 -10.20 -19.59
CA LYS A 392 -19.20 -10.87 -18.85
C LYS A 392 -18.82 -12.24 -18.27
N GLY A 393 -17.59 -12.71 -18.50
CA GLY A 393 -17.09 -13.96 -17.93
C GLY A 393 -16.81 -13.89 -16.42
N ASN A 394 -16.61 -15.05 -15.80
CA ASN A 394 -16.25 -15.19 -14.38
C ASN A 394 -14.74 -15.44 -14.14
N SER A 395 -13.96 -15.59 -15.23
CA SER A 395 -12.51 -15.76 -15.17
C SER A 395 -11.82 -14.50 -14.65
N LEU A 396 -10.57 -14.64 -14.21
CA LEU A 396 -9.73 -13.50 -13.83
C LEU A 396 -9.58 -12.52 -15.00
N SER A 397 -9.35 -13.02 -16.22
CA SER A 397 -9.27 -12.23 -17.45
C SER A 397 -10.52 -11.39 -17.68
N ALA A 398 -11.72 -11.98 -17.58
CA ALA A 398 -12.97 -11.25 -17.77
C ALA A 398 -13.16 -10.12 -16.74
N ARG A 399 -12.76 -10.35 -15.49
CA ARG A 399 -12.81 -9.35 -14.42
C ARG A 399 -11.81 -8.21 -14.65
N LEU A 400 -10.59 -8.53 -15.10
CA LEU A 400 -9.59 -7.54 -15.47
C LEU A 400 -10.05 -6.69 -16.66
N ILE A 401 -10.64 -7.31 -17.69
CA ILE A 401 -11.22 -6.60 -18.84
C ILE A 401 -12.32 -5.63 -18.38
N ARG A 402 -13.20 -6.06 -17.47
CA ARG A 402 -14.25 -5.20 -16.90
C ARG A 402 -13.69 -4.04 -16.06
N LEU A 403 -12.57 -4.25 -15.36
CA LEU A 403 -11.88 -3.19 -14.62
C LEU A 403 -11.35 -2.09 -15.56
N MET A 404 -10.98 -2.42 -16.81
CA MET A 404 -10.55 -1.41 -17.80
C MET A 404 -11.63 -0.38 -18.11
N THR A 405 -12.90 -0.71 -17.91
CA THR A 405 -14.04 0.19 -18.12
C THR A 405 -14.59 0.75 -16.80
N SER A 406 -13.96 0.47 -15.66
CA SER A 406 -14.41 0.97 -14.36
C SER A 406 -14.34 2.49 -14.27
N VAL A 407 -15.37 3.11 -13.70
CA VAL A 407 -15.40 4.55 -13.39
C VAL A 407 -14.97 4.81 -11.94
N MET A 408 -15.14 3.83 -11.06
CA MET A 408 -14.91 3.99 -9.62
C MET A 408 -13.44 3.83 -9.20
N LEU A 409 -12.64 3.12 -10.01
CA LEU A 409 -11.24 2.77 -9.69
C LEU A 409 -10.31 3.25 -10.82
N PRO A 410 -10.11 4.57 -10.98
CA PRO A 410 -9.37 5.13 -12.10
C PRO A 410 -7.88 4.74 -12.12
N HIS A 411 -7.21 4.65 -10.96
CA HIS A 411 -5.79 4.30 -10.92
C HIS A 411 -5.57 2.83 -11.28
N LEU A 412 -6.37 1.94 -10.70
CA LEU A 412 -6.33 0.51 -11.00
C LEU A 412 -6.71 0.25 -12.46
N LYS A 413 -7.75 0.92 -12.98
CA LYS A 413 -8.14 0.84 -14.39
C LYS A 413 -6.96 1.13 -15.32
N ASN A 414 -6.27 2.25 -15.10
CA ASN A 414 -5.16 2.67 -15.96
C ASN A 414 -4.00 1.67 -15.87
N ASN A 415 -3.62 1.26 -14.67
CA ASN A 415 -2.49 0.35 -14.47
C ASN A 415 -2.78 -1.08 -14.96
N VAL A 416 -4.01 -1.57 -14.81
CA VAL A 416 -4.44 -2.86 -15.39
C VAL A 416 -4.39 -2.78 -16.91
N SER A 417 -4.90 -1.70 -17.51
CA SER A 417 -4.85 -1.52 -18.97
C SER A 417 -3.41 -1.47 -19.49
N GLU A 418 -2.50 -0.79 -18.78
CA GLU A 418 -1.07 -0.77 -19.11
C GLU A 418 -0.41 -2.13 -18.95
N LEU A 419 -0.74 -2.90 -17.90
CA LEU A 419 -0.25 -4.26 -17.72
C LEU A 419 -0.69 -5.15 -18.88
N LEU A 420 -1.98 -5.19 -19.19
CA LEU A 420 -2.53 -6.04 -20.25
C LEU A 420 -1.97 -5.66 -21.63
N PHE A 421 -1.73 -4.37 -21.88
CA PHE A 421 -1.09 -3.90 -23.11
C PHE A 421 0.39 -4.28 -23.19
N ALA A 422 1.14 -4.21 -22.08
CA ALA A 422 2.53 -4.67 -22.00
C ALA A 422 2.67 -6.19 -22.24
N LEU A 423 1.70 -6.99 -21.77
CA LEU A 423 1.64 -8.44 -22.04
C LEU A 423 1.37 -8.75 -23.52
N CYS A 424 0.80 -7.81 -24.26
CA CYS A 424 0.56 -7.91 -25.71
C CYS A 424 1.71 -7.25 -26.52
N ASP A 425 2.91 -7.15 -25.95
CA ASP A 425 4.10 -6.54 -26.59
C ASP A 425 3.86 -5.12 -27.10
N GLN A 426 2.92 -4.39 -26.47
CA GLN A 426 2.48 -3.07 -26.91
C GLN A 426 1.93 -3.07 -28.36
N ASP A 427 1.51 -4.24 -28.87
CA ASP A 427 0.80 -4.39 -30.13
C ASP A 427 -0.69 -4.21 -29.91
N ALA A 428 -1.21 -3.16 -30.53
CA ALA A 428 -2.58 -2.74 -30.42
C ALA A 428 -3.57 -3.75 -31.04
N ASN A 429 -3.16 -4.48 -32.09
CA ASN A 429 -4.00 -5.51 -32.73
C ASN A 429 -4.09 -6.76 -31.84
N LEU A 430 -2.96 -7.20 -31.29
CA LEU A 430 -2.90 -8.33 -30.37
C LEU A 430 -3.69 -8.04 -29.08
N PHE A 431 -3.60 -6.80 -28.59
CA PHE A 431 -4.37 -6.34 -27.45
C PHE A 431 -5.88 -6.38 -27.71
N VAL A 432 -6.34 -5.87 -28.85
CA VAL A 432 -7.76 -5.92 -29.25
C VAL A 432 -8.25 -7.36 -29.41
N HIS A 433 -7.44 -8.26 -29.96
CA HIS A 433 -7.80 -9.69 -30.08
C HIS A 433 -8.12 -10.35 -28.73
N HIS A 434 -7.39 -9.97 -27.68
CA HIS A 434 -7.51 -10.52 -26.33
C HIS A 434 -8.58 -9.84 -25.46
N VAL A 435 -8.78 -8.55 -25.65
CA VAL A 435 -9.62 -7.72 -24.75
C VAL A 435 -10.95 -7.30 -25.40
N GLY A 436 -11.03 -7.31 -26.72
CA GLY A 436 -12.13 -6.74 -27.51
C GLY A 436 -11.97 -5.23 -27.68
N TYR A 437 -12.25 -4.73 -28.88
CA TYR A 437 -12.09 -3.31 -29.23
C TYR A 437 -12.96 -2.40 -28.36
N GLY A 438 -14.19 -2.81 -28.01
CA GLY A 438 -15.09 -2.01 -27.17
C GLY A 438 -14.50 -1.68 -25.80
N ASN A 439 -13.81 -2.66 -25.20
CA ASN A 439 -13.16 -2.49 -23.89
C ASN A 439 -11.81 -1.77 -24.02
N ALA A 440 -11.06 -2.01 -25.12
CA ALA A 440 -9.74 -1.44 -25.36
C ALA A 440 -9.76 0.02 -25.86
N ALA A 441 -10.82 0.45 -26.56
CA ALA A 441 -10.88 1.73 -27.27
C ALA A 441 -10.59 2.95 -26.37
N GLY A 442 -11.15 2.97 -25.16
CA GLY A 442 -10.93 4.08 -24.23
C GLY A 442 -9.47 4.23 -23.79
N PHE A 443 -8.76 3.11 -23.61
CA PHE A 443 -7.35 3.10 -23.26
C PHE A 443 -6.45 3.41 -24.47
N LEU A 444 -6.75 2.83 -25.64
CA LEU A 444 -5.99 3.10 -26.86
C LEU A 444 -6.07 4.58 -27.27
N LEU A 445 -7.26 5.19 -27.14
CA LEU A 445 -7.46 6.61 -27.36
C LEU A 445 -6.62 7.47 -26.40
N SER A 446 -6.55 7.10 -25.11
CA SER A 446 -5.72 7.85 -24.15
C SER A 446 -4.22 7.73 -24.42
N LYS A 447 -3.78 6.68 -25.11
CA LYS A 447 -2.41 6.50 -25.62
C LYS A 447 -2.18 7.09 -27.03
N ASN A 448 -3.17 7.78 -27.61
CA ASN A 448 -3.14 8.30 -28.99
C ASN A 448 -2.94 7.22 -30.07
N ILE A 449 -3.36 5.99 -29.81
CA ILE A 449 -3.30 4.87 -30.77
C ILE A 449 -4.68 4.73 -31.42
N MET A 450 -4.76 4.99 -32.72
CA MET A 450 -5.99 4.80 -33.50
C MET A 450 -5.95 3.46 -34.25
N ILE A 451 -6.94 2.61 -34.02
CA ILE A 451 -7.13 1.35 -34.75
C ILE A 451 -8.52 1.38 -35.36
N SER A 452 -8.64 0.93 -36.62
CA SER A 452 -9.96 0.71 -37.21
C SER A 452 -10.56 -0.62 -36.72
N PRO A 453 -11.83 -0.68 -36.31
CA PRO A 453 -12.47 -1.90 -35.81
C PRO A 453 -12.49 -3.05 -36.83
N SER A 454 -12.26 -2.76 -38.11
CA SER A 454 -12.24 -3.74 -39.21
C SER A 454 -10.88 -4.42 -39.41
N SER A 455 -9.82 -3.94 -38.74
CA SER A 455 -8.43 -4.37 -38.97
C SER A 455 -8.06 -5.67 -38.24
N SER A 456 -8.87 -6.07 -37.24
CA SER A 456 -8.62 -7.21 -36.37
C SER A 456 -9.40 -8.46 -36.80
N ASN A 457 -9.61 -8.66 -38.11
CA ASN A 457 -10.00 -9.97 -38.65
C ASN A 457 -8.77 -10.87 -38.69
N THR A 458 -8.31 -11.29 -37.51
CA THR A 458 -7.25 -12.29 -37.37
C THR A 458 -7.81 -13.64 -37.81
N THR A 459 -7.31 -14.16 -38.93
CA THR A 459 -7.58 -15.48 -39.53
C THR A 459 -7.14 -16.67 -38.67
N TYR A 460 -7.09 -16.52 -37.34
CA TYR A 460 -6.50 -17.47 -36.39
C TYR A 460 -7.53 -18.41 -35.73
N SER A 461 -8.82 -18.32 -36.08
CA SER A 461 -9.87 -19.20 -35.56
C SER A 461 -10.80 -19.70 -36.66
N ASP A 462 -11.13 -20.99 -36.62
CA ASP A 462 -12.11 -21.64 -37.52
C ASP A 462 -13.53 -21.03 -37.41
N ARG A 463 -13.78 -20.22 -36.37
CA ARG A 463 -15.02 -19.49 -36.13
C ARG A 463 -14.79 -17.98 -36.15
N PRO A 464 -15.65 -17.20 -36.81
CA PRO A 464 -15.50 -15.75 -36.89
C PRO A 464 -15.82 -15.09 -35.54
N ILE A 465 -14.97 -14.16 -35.11
CA ILE A 465 -15.06 -13.45 -33.83
C ILE A 465 -15.44 -11.99 -34.09
N ASN A 466 -16.38 -11.45 -33.31
CA ASN A 466 -16.70 -10.03 -33.36
C ASN A 466 -15.58 -9.20 -32.72
N PRO A 467 -14.92 -8.29 -33.47
CA PRO A 467 -13.79 -7.52 -32.96
C PRO A 467 -14.17 -6.53 -31.86
N ILE A 468 -15.44 -6.15 -31.73
CA ILE A 468 -15.94 -5.18 -30.74
C ILE A 468 -16.11 -5.85 -29.37
N THR A 469 -16.85 -6.97 -29.33
CA THR A 469 -17.25 -7.67 -28.10
C THR A 469 -16.33 -8.85 -27.74
N GLY A 470 -15.56 -9.34 -28.71
CA GLY A 470 -14.68 -10.50 -28.58
C GLY A 470 -15.40 -11.85 -28.55
N GLN A 471 -16.73 -11.87 -28.73
CA GLN A 471 -17.57 -13.08 -28.75
C GLN A 471 -17.67 -13.68 -30.17
N TYR A 472 -18.08 -14.94 -30.30
CA TYR A 472 -18.35 -15.54 -31.61
C TYR A 472 -19.62 -14.95 -32.23
N TYR A 473 -19.58 -14.66 -33.54
CA TYR A 473 -20.75 -14.15 -34.27
C TYR A 473 -21.97 -15.07 -34.14
N ASP A 474 -21.76 -16.38 -34.12
CA ASP A 474 -22.83 -17.39 -34.03
C ASP A 474 -23.57 -17.39 -32.69
N THR A 475 -22.95 -16.80 -31.66
CA THR A 475 -23.52 -16.72 -30.30
C THR A 475 -24.12 -15.35 -29.99
N GLU A 476 -24.02 -14.39 -30.93
CA GLU A 476 -24.63 -13.07 -30.74
C GLU A 476 -26.14 -13.17 -30.74
N LEU A 477 -26.77 -12.44 -29.82
CA LEU A 477 -28.20 -12.20 -29.92
C LEU A 477 -28.47 -11.53 -31.27
N PRO A 478 -29.54 -11.92 -31.98
CA PRO A 478 -29.88 -11.32 -33.26
C PRO A 478 -29.94 -9.80 -33.11
N SER A 479 -29.31 -9.08 -34.04
CA SER A 479 -29.40 -7.62 -34.09
C SER A 479 -30.88 -7.19 -34.04
N LEU A 480 -31.18 -6.04 -33.43
CA LEU A 480 -32.53 -5.44 -33.41
C LEU A 480 -33.16 -5.31 -34.80
N SER A 481 -32.32 -5.22 -35.84
CA SER A 481 -32.74 -5.21 -37.25
C SER A 481 -33.27 -6.55 -37.75
N ASN A 482 -32.90 -7.65 -37.11
CA ASN A 482 -33.20 -9.03 -37.47
C ASN A 482 -34.21 -9.69 -36.51
N MET A 483 -34.61 -9.00 -35.43
CA MET A 483 -35.65 -9.45 -34.50
C MET A 483 -37.04 -9.24 -35.10
N THR A 484 -37.95 -10.19 -34.85
CA THR A 484 -39.37 -10.00 -35.21
C THR A 484 -39.98 -8.90 -34.34
N ASP A 485 -41.09 -8.30 -34.79
CA ASP A 485 -41.73 -7.22 -34.03
C ASP A 485 -42.22 -7.69 -32.65
N GLU A 486 -42.59 -8.96 -32.52
CA GLU A 486 -42.96 -9.61 -31.25
C GLU A 486 -41.76 -9.75 -30.29
N GLU A 487 -40.57 -10.05 -30.80
CA GLU A 487 -39.35 -10.11 -29.99
C GLU A 487 -38.91 -8.72 -29.52
N LYS A 488 -39.08 -7.70 -30.37
CA LYS A 488 -38.83 -6.29 -30.00
C LYS A 488 -39.76 -5.85 -28.88
N GLU A 489 -41.03 -6.26 -28.92
CA GLU A 489 -42.00 -5.96 -27.88
C GLU A 489 -41.61 -6.60 -26.54
N ARG A 490 -41.21 -7.87 -26.53
CA ARG A 490 -40.71 -8.55 -25.31
C ARG A 490 -39.44 -7.92 -24.73
N GLU A 491 -38.51 -7.46 -25.55
CA GLU A 491 -37.33 -6.72 -25.06
C GLU A 491 -37.71 -5.33 -24.53
N ALA A 492 -38.69 -4.66 -25.14
CA ALA A 492 -39.22 -3.39 -24.65
C ALA A 492 -39.91 -3.53 -23.28
N GLU A 493 -40.65 -4.62 -23.05
CA GLU A 493 -41.23 -4.96 -21.75
C GLU A 493 -40.16 -5.20 -20.67
N LYS A 494 -39.09 -5.93 -21.00
CA LYS A 494 -37.97 -6.14 -20.07
C LYS A 494 -37.31 -4.81 -19.69
N LEU A 495 -37.11 -3.92 -20.66
CA LEU A 495 -36.56 -2.58 -20.44
C LEU A 495 -37.49 -1.75 -19.55
N PHE A 496 -38.81 -1.79 -19.79
CA PHE A 496 -39.80 -1.10 -18.97
C PHE A 496 -39.71 -1.52 -17.50
N VAL A 497 -39.62 -2.83 -17.23
CA VAL A 497 -39.47 -3.36 -15.86
C VAL A 497 -38.14 -2.93 -15.23
N LEU A 498 -37.06 -2.88 -16.02
CA LEU A 498 -35.74 -2.44 -15.54
C LEU A 498 -35.77 -0.97 -15.10
N PHE A 499 -36.40 -0.10 -15.89
CA PHE A 499 -36.59 1.32 -15.56
C PHE A 499 -37.49 1.52 -14.33
N GLU A 500 -38.56 0.74 -14.18
CA GLU A 500 -39.38 0.78 -12.95
C GLU A 500 -38.59 0.37 -11.70
N ARG A 501 -37.77 -0.67 -11.79
CA ARG A 501 -36.92 -1.10 -10.67
C ARG A 501 -35.89 -0.04 -10.31
N LEU A 502 -35.30 0.61 -11.31
CA LEU A 502 -34.30 1.67 -11.12
C LEU A 502 -34.93 2.97 -10.57
N LYS A 503 -36.18 3.26 -10.93
CA LYS A 503 -36.97 4.34 -10.32
C LYS A 503 -37.32 4.04 -8.85
N LYS A 504 -37.56 2.77 -8.50
CA LYS A 504 -37.84 2.33 -7.13
C LYS A 504 -36.62 2.36 -6.20
N THR A 505 -35.39 2.26 -6.71
CA THR A 505 -34.18 2.35 -5.89
C THR A 505 -33.81 3.77 -5.46
N GLY A 506 -34.48 4.80 -6.01
CA GLY A 506 -34.39 6.19 -5.53
C GLY A 506 -33.06 6.91 -5.78
N VAL A 507 -32.13 6.30 -6.52
CA VAL A 507 -30.78 6.85 -6.77
C VAL A 507 -30.77 7.88 -7.90
N MET A 508 -31.77 7.86 -8.80
CA MET A 508 -31.89 8.83 -9.89
C MET A 508 -33.34 8.95 -10.38
N ASP A 509 -33.81 10.16 -10.67
CA ASP A 509 -35.17 10.42 -11.16
C ASP A 509 -35.19 10.29 -12.71
N VAL A 510 -35.27 9.05 -13.20
CA VAL A 510 -35.20 8.75 -14.63
C VAL A 510 -36.61 8.58 -15.20
N VAL A 511 -36.97 9.40 -16.18
CA VAL A 511 -38.22 9.24 -16.96
C VAL A 511 -38.05 8.03 -17.87
N ASN A 512 -38.98 7.08 -17.80
CA ASN A 512 -38.95 5.87 -18.61
C ASN A 512 -39.16 6.24 -20.09
N PRO A 513 -38.21 5.94 -21.00
CA PRO A 513 -38.32 6.28 -22.42
C PRO A 513 -39.55 5.66 -23.09
N VAL A 514 -40.01 4.50 -22.61
CA VAL A 514 -41.22 3.82 -23.11
C VAL A 514 -42.49 4.58 -22.70
N GLU A 515 -42.55 5.10 -21.46
CA GLU A 515 -43.66 5.97 -21.03
C GLU A 515 -43.66 7.29 -21.81
N GLU A 516 -42.50 7.84 -22.13
CA GLU A 516 -42.37 9.06 -22.93
C GLU A 516 -42.78 8.83 -24.40
N ALA A 517 -42.46 7.66 -24.96
CA ALA A 517 -42.90 7.24 -26.30
C ALA A 517 -44.42 7.01 -26.37
N ILE A 518 -45.03 6.45 -25.32
CA ILE A 518 -46.49 6.32 -25.19
C ILE A 518 -47.14 7.71 -25.08
N LYS A 519 -46.61 8.59 -24.21
CA LYS A 519 -47.13 9.96 -24.01
C LYS A 519 -46.99 10.84 -25.26
N SER A 520 -45.95 10.63 -26.06
CA SER A 520 -45.72 11.36 -27.32
C SER A 520 -46.50 10.78 -28.51
N GLY A 521 -47.31 9.73 -28.31
CA GLY A 521 -48.20 9.17 -29.33
C GLY A 521 -47.48 8.41 -30.45
N LYS A 522 -46.21 8.00 -30.24
CA LYS A 522 -45.41 7.26 -31.23
C LYS A 522 -45.65 5.75 -31.21
N ILE A 523 -46.34 5.23 -30.20
CA ILE A 523 -46.70 3.81 -30.07
C ILE A 523 -48.22 3.72 -30.16
N GLN A 524 -48.74 3.03 -31.19
CA GLN A 524 -50.16 2.69 -31.31
C GLN A 524 -50.36 1.28 -30.74
N GLU A 525 -51.21 1.14 -29.71
CA GLU A 525 -51.66 -0.17 -29.24
C GLU A 525 -52.38 -0.89 -30.38
N TYR A 526 -51.91 -2.10 -30.74
CA TYR A 526 -52.65 -2.97 -31.65
C TYR A 526 -53.95 -3.40 -30.97
N LYS A 527 -55.09 -2.87 -31.44
CA LYS A 527 -56.39 -3.43 -31.11
C LYS A 527 -56.64 -4.61 -32.05
N GLU A 528 -56.68 -5.82 -31.51
CA GLU A 528 -57.24 -6.98 -32.21
C GLU A 528 -58.65 -6.61 -32.68
N LYS A 529 -58.89 -6.72 -33.99
CA LYS A 529 -60.23 -6.55 -34.54
C LYS A 529 -61.04 -7.78 -34.12
N GLU A 530 -62.02 -7.58 -33.23
CA GLU A 530 -63.07 -8.57 -33.01
C GLU A 530 -63.79 -8.79 -34.35
N ASP A 531 -63.80 -10.04 -34.80
CA ASP A 531 -64.55 -10.48 -35.97
C ASP A 531 -66.05 -10.21 -35.76
N GLU A 532 -66.61 -9.23 -36.47
CA GLU A 532 -68.04 -9.12 -36.68
C GLU A 532 -68.51 -10.38 -37.43
N LYS A 533 -69.22 -11.25 -36.72
CA LYS A 533 -69.99 -12.35 -37.31
C LYS A 533 -71.22 -11.77 -38.00
N ASP A 534 -71.23 -11.80 -39.32
CA ASP A 534 -72.44 -11.76 -40.14
C ASP A 534 -73.18 -13.11 -40.00
N ASP A 535 -74.31 -13.10 -39.28
CA ASP A 535 -75.63 -13.62 -39.71
C ASP A 535 -76.67 -13.57 -38.57
#